data_AF-A0A7D4XVL8-F1
#
_entry.id   AF-A0A7D4XVL8-F1
#
_cell.length_a   1.000
_cell.length_b   1.000
_cell.length_c   1.000
_cell.angle_alpha   90.00
_cell.angle_beta   90.00
_cell.angle_gamma   90.00
#
_symmetry.space_group_name_H-M   'P 1'
#
loop_
_entity.id
_entity.type
_entity.pdbx_description
1 polymer ?
#
loop_
_entity_poly.entity_id
_entity_poly.type
_entity_poly.pdbx_seq_one_letter_code
_entity_poly.pdbx_strand_id
1 'polypeptide(L)'
;MVQFIVTTHAPMVISSVQSKNLRVIEPVDGGDGKYVAVSPDDETYGVNAGAILREVMGTPDKPAAVQDKLDEFGQYLNDKEYGRAQATLRALQNEVGEDNPDLSNAWAAYYFAVPAPDA
;
A
#
# COMPACT_ATOMS: atom_id res chain seq x y z
N MET A 1 22.67 3.72 -32.84
CA MET A 1 21.94 3.19 -31.65
C MET A 1 20.85 4.18 -31.31
N VAL A 2 19.64 3.70 -31.01
CA VAL A 2 18.48 4.54 -30.67
C VAL A 2 18.09 4.22 -29.23
N GLN A 3 17.88 5.25 -28.41
CA GLN A 3 17.39 5.15 -27.04
C GLN A 3 16.07 5.90 -26.95
N PHE A 4 15.11 5.33 -26.23
CA PHE A 4 13.81 5.96 -25.97
C PHE A 4 13.70 6.32 -24.49
N ILE A 5 13.18 7.51 -24.22
CA ILE A 5 12.80 7.96 -22.88
C ILE A 5 11.29 8.17 -22.93
N VAL A 6 10.59 7.52 -22.01
CA VAL A 6 9.12 7.57 -21.91
C VAL A 6 8.77 8.02 -20.50
N THR A 7 7.79 8.91 -20.39
CA THR A 7 7.24 9.36 -19.11
C THR A 7 5.85 8.75 -18.93
N THR A 8 5.54 8.29 -17.73
CA THR A 8 4.24 7.67 -17.43
C THR A 8 3.84 7.92 -15.98
N HIS A 9 2.54 8.03 -15.73
CA HIS A 9 1.92 7.97 -14.40
C HIS A 9 1.12 6.67 -14.23
N ALA A 10 1.27 5.70 -15.13
CA ALA A 10 0.57 4.43 -15.04
C ALA A 10 1.38 3.43 -14.19
N PRO A 11 0.90 3.01 -13.00
CA PRO A 11 1.64 2.10 -12.12
C PRO A 11 1.90 0.74 -12.78
N MET A 12 0.99 0.28 -13.65
CA MET A 12 1.17 -0.95 -14.42
C MET A 12 2.32 -0.90 -15.43
N VAL A 13 2.67 0.30 -15.93
CA VAL A 13 3.84 0.45 -16.82
C VAL A 13 5.11 0.45 -15.99
N ILE A 14 5.11 1.13 -14.83
CA ILE A 14 6.23 1.15 -13.90
C ILE A 14 6.57 -0.27 -13.41
N SER A 15 5.56 -1.08 -13.05
CA SER A 15 5.79 -2.46 -12.61
C SER A 15 6.22 -3.42 -13.72
N SER A 16 6.19 -2.99 -14.99
CA SER A 16 6.57 -3.84 -16.13
C SER A 16 8.06 -3.75 -16.50
N VAL A 17 8.81 -2.85 -15.88
CA VAL A 17 10.22 -2.59 -16.20
C VAL A 17 11.09 -2.69 -14.95
N GLN A 18 12.35 -3.07 -15.14
CA GLN A 18 13.33 -3.13 -14.06
C GLN A 18 13.64 -1.72 -13.54
N SER A 19 13.73 -1.58 -12.22
CA SER A 19 14.07 -0.35 -11.48
C SER A 19 15.27 0.41 -12.04
N LYS A 20 16.30 -0.29 -12.51
CA LYS A 20 17.50 0.32 -13.13
C LYS A 20 17.18 1.20 -14.35
N ASN A 21 16.07 0.91 -15.05
CA ASN A 21 15.57 1.65 -16.21
C ASN A 21 14.57 2.75 -15.83
N LEU A 22 14.24 2.93 -14.55
CA LEU A 22 13.30 3.92 -14.06
C LEU A 22 14.01 5.12 -13.44
N ARG A 23 13.39 6.28 -13.58
CA ARG A 23 13.74 7.49 -12.85
C ARG A 23 12.46 8.18 -12.37
N VAL A 24 12.40 8.48 -11.07
CA VAL A 24 11.31 9.26 -10.45
C VAL A 24 11.75 10.72 -10.44
N ILE A 25 10.86 11.62 -10.87
CA ILE A 25 11.13 13.06 -10.90
C ILE A 25 10.45 13.68 -9.69
N GLU A 26 11.25 14.21 -8.77
CA GLU A 26 10.79 14.69 -7.47
C GLU A 26 11.24 16.13 -7.24
N PRO A 27 10.42 16.98 -6.60
CA PRO A 27 10.84 18.32 -6.21
C PRO A 27 11.94 18.22 -5.15
N VAL A 28 12.92 19.13 -5.23
CA VAL A 28 13.93 19.27 -4.17
C VAL A 28 13.35 20.13 -3.05
N ASP A 29 13.32 19.61 -1.83
CA ASP A 29 12.83 20.35 -0.66
C ASP A 29 13.57 21.67 -0.48
N GLY A 30 12.80 22.77 -0.40
CA GLY A 30 13.33 24.13 -0.30
C GLY A 30 14.05 24.63 -1.56
N GLY A 31 14.05 23.86 -2.65
CA GLY A 31 14.60 24.26 -3.94
C GLY A 31 13.55 25.00 -4.77
N ASP A 32 13.76 26.29 -5.01
CA ASP A 32 12.93 27.17 -5.85
C ASP A 32 12.54 26.56 -7.21
N GLY A 33 11.52 25.69 -7.25
CA GLY A 33 11.09 24.96 -8.46
C GLY A 33 12.13 23.99 -9.05
N LYS A 34 13.09 23.51 -8.25
CA LYS A 34 14.11 22.55 -8.72
C LYS A 34 13.62 21.11 -8.55
N TYR A 35 13.99 20.25 -9.50
CA TYR A 35 13.65 18.84 -9.51
C TYR A 35 14.90 17.98 -9.62
N VAL A 36 14.82 16.76 -9.11
CA VAL A 36 15.85 15.73 -9.21
C VAL A 36 15.27 14.46 -9.83
N ALA A 37 16.11 13.72 -10.56
CA ALA A 37 15.79 12.40 -11.06
C ALA A 37 16.46 11.34 -10.18
N VAL A 38 15.68 10.61 -9.40
CA VAL A 38 16.17 9.56 -8.50
C VAL A 38 15.80 8.18 -9.04
N SER A 39 16.57 7.16 -8.64
CA SER A 39 16.18 5.78 -8.87
C SER A 39 15.25 5.32 -7.74
N PRO A 40 14.26 4.46 -8.00
CA PRO A 40 13.54 3.78 -6.93
C PRO A 40 14.53 3.03 -6.02
N ASP A 41 14.27 3.04 -4.72
CA ASP A 41 15.12 2.36 -3.73
C ASP A 41 15.05 0.83 -3.89
N ASP A 42 13.85 0.32 -4.23
CA ASP A 42 13.56 -1.11 -4.38
C ASP A 42 13.23 -1.50 -5.84
N GLU A 43 13.26 -2.81 -6.12
CA GLU A 43 12.83 -3.34 -7.41
C GLU A 43 11.31 -3.20 -7.58
N THR A 44 10.90 -2.63 -8.71
CA THR A 44 9.49 -2.39 -9.04
C THR A 44 8.93 -3.45 -9.98
N TYR A 45 9.79 -4.22 -10.66
CA TYR A 45 9.38 -5.22 -11.63
C TYR A 45 8.52 -6.32 -10.98
N GLY A 46 7.28 -6.48 -11.46
CA GLY A 46 6.32 -7.45 -10.96
C GLY A 46 5.60 -7.06 -9.66
N VAL A 47 5.88 -5.88 -9.11
CA VAL A 47 5.21 -5.37 -7.90
C VAL A 47 3.75 -5.00 -8.21
N ASN A 48 2.85 -5.25 -7.24
CA ASN A 48 1.44 -4.90 -7.37
C ASN A 48 1.25 -3.38 -7.50
N ALA A 49 0.29 -2.95 -8.32
CA ALA A 49 0.01 -1.53 -8.57
C ALA A 49 -0.24 -0.69 -7.30
N GLY A 50 -0.90 -1.25 -6.28
CA GLY A 50 -1.13 -0.54 -5.01
C GLY A 50 0.17 -0.27 -4.26
N ALA A 51 1.11 -1.22 -4.27
CA ALA A 51 2.44 -1.00 -3.71
C ALA A 51 3.23 0.05 -4.51
N ILE A 52 3.17 0.00 -5.86
CA ILE A 52 3.79 1.05 -6.71
C ILE A 52 3.23 2.44 -6.39
N LEU A 53 1.90 2.56 -6.22
CA LEU A 53 1.27 3.83 -5.86
C LEU A 53 1.86 4.38 -4.56
N ARG A 54 1.98 3.54 -3.53
CA ARG A 54 2.48 3.97 -2.21
C ARG A 54 3.98 4.23 -2.20
N GLU A 55 4.76 3.29 -2.69
CA GLU A 55 6.22 3.25 -2.51
C GLU A 55 6.96 4.09 -3.55
N VAL A 56 6.44 4.20 -4.78
CA VAL A 56 7.11 4.93 -5.87
C VAL A 56 6.41 6.25 -6.18
N MET A 57 5.08 6.27 -6.17
CA MET A 57 4.31 7.48 -6.52
C MET A 57 3.91 8.32 -5.31
N GLY A 58 4.23 7.91 -4.08
CA GLY A 58 3.86 8.61 -2.85
C GLY A 58 2.36 8.84 -2.70
N THR A 59 1.54 7.98 -3.32
CA THR A 59 0.08 8.14 -3.41
C THR A 59 -0.58 6.96 -2.72
N PRO A 60 -1.60 7.18 -1.86
CA PRO A 60 -2.33 6.08 -1.25
C PRO A 60 -3.06 5.25 -2.32
N ASP A 61 -3.06 3.94 -2.17
CA ASP A 61 -3.72 3.01 -3.10
C ASP A 61 -5.21 2.83 -2.81
N LYS A 62 -5.67 3.37 -1.68
CA LYS A 62 -7.06 3.30 -1.22
C LYS A 62 -7.48 4.58 -0.47
N PRO A 63 -8.79 4.83 -0.29
CA PRO A 63 -9.26 5.99 0.46
C PRO A 63 -8.72 6.02 1.90
N ALA A 64 -8.43 7.22 2.40
CA ALA A 64 -7.85 7.42 3.73
C ALA A 64 -8.67 6.73 4.84
N ALA A 65 -10.00 6.87 4.83
CA ALA A 65 -10.87 6.25 5.84
C ALA A 65 -10.74 4.70 5.89
N VAL A 66 -10.50 4.06 4.75
CA VAL A 66 -10.29 2.62 4.65
C VAL A 66 -8.91 2.24 5.22
N GLN A 67 -7.87 2.99 4.84
CA GLN A 67 -6.52 2.81 5.37
C GLN A 67 -6.49 3.00 6.90
N ASP A 68 -7.09 4.07 7.41
CA ASP A 68 -7.11 4.39 8.84
C ASP A 68 -7.75 3.27 9.66
N LYS A 69 -8.83 2.66 9.16
CA LYS A 69 -9.49 1.51 9.81
C LYS A 69 -8.61 0.26 9.79
N LEU A 70 -7.88 0.01 8.70
CA LEU A 70 -6.94 -1.12 8.62
C LEU A 70 -5.76 -0.92 9.59
N ASP A 71 -5.27 0.32 9.71
CA ASP A 71 -4.19 0.67 10.64
C ASP A 71 -4.67 0.55 12.10
N GLU A 72 -5.87 1.04 12.41
CA GLU A 72 -6.51 0.89 13.72
C GLU A 72 -6.71 -0.60 14.08
N PHE A 73 -7.17 -1.41 13.13
CA PHE A 73 -7.25 -2.86 13.29
C PHE A 73 -5.87 -3.46 13.63
N GLY A 74 -4.83 -3.10 12.87
CA GLY A 74 -3.46 -3.57 13.09
C GLY A 74 -2.93 -3.19 14.47
N GLN A 75 -3.24 -1.97 14.95
CA GLN A 75 -2.91 -1.52 16.30
C GLN A 75 -3.61 -2.36 17.36
N TYR A 76 -4.93 -2.54 17.29
CA TYR A 76 -5.64 -3.40 18.25
C TYR A 76 -5.16 -4.85 18.24
N LEU A 77 -4.74 -5.37 17.08
CA LEU A 77 -4.18 -6.71 16.99
C LEU A 77 -2.83 -6.82 17.72
N ASN A 78 -1.95 -5.83 17.53
CA ASN A 78 -0.66 -5.76 18.22
C ASN A 78 -0.83 -5.61 19.75
N ASP A 79 -1.83 -4.83 20.16
CA ASP A 79 -2.17 -4.60 21.57
C ASP A 79 -2.96 -5.77 22.20
N LYS A 80 -3.26 -6.82 21.41
CA LYS A 80 -4.07 -7.99 21.80
C LYS A 80 -5.51 -7.64 22.22
N GLU A 81 -6.00 -6.47 21.81
CA GLU A 81 -7.38 -6.02 22.01
C GLU A 81 -8.31 -6.64 20.96
N TYR A 82 -8.39 -7.98 20.93
CA TYR A 82 -9.07 -8.73 19.87
C TYR A 82 -10.55 -8.34 19.68
N GLY A 83 -11.27 -8.03 20.77
CA GLY A 83 -12.66 -7.59 20.67
C GLY A 83 -12.82 -6.28 19.89
N ARG A 84 -11.89 -5.33 20.05
CA ARG A 84 -11.90 -4.08 19.29
C ARG A 84 -11.42 -4.28 17.86
N ALA A 85 -10.37 -5.09 17.66
CA ALA A 85 -9.92 -5.48 16.33
C ALA A 85 -11.08 -6.07 15.50
N GLN A 86 -11.85 -7.00 16.09
CA GLN A 86 -13.03 -7.59 15.45
C GLN A 86 -14.12 -6.56 15.14
N ALA A 87 -14.40 -5.65 16.08
CA ALA A 87 -15.39 -4.60 15.89
C ALA A 87 -15.00 -3.66 14.74
N THR A 88 -13.72 -3.28 14.65
CA THR A 88 -13.17 -2.47 13.55
C THR A 88 -13.31 -3.18 12.20
N LEU A 89 -13.00 -4.47 12.12
CA LEU A 89 -13.20 -5.25 10.88
C LEU A 89 -14.66 -5.32 10.45
N ARG A 90 -15.59 -5.51 11.38
CA ARG A 90 -17.03 -5.49 11.06
C ARG A 90 -17.51 -4.12 10.59
N ALA A 91 -17.00 -3.04 11.21
CA ALA A 91 -17.31 -1.69 10.77
C ALA A 91 -16.77 -1.43 9.36
N LEU A 92 -15.54 -1.89 9.07
CA LEU A 92 -14.93 -1.79 7.75
C LEU A 92 -15.72 -2.60 6.71
N GLN A 93 -16.15 -3.82 7.04
CA GLN A 93 -16.98 -4.69 6.20
C GLN A 93 -18.28 -4.00 5.73
N ASN A 94 -18.92 -3.24 6.62
CA ASN A 94 -20.12 -2.48 6.27
C ASN A 94 -19.85 -1.32 5.29
N GLU A 95 -18.62 -0.81 5.25
CA GLU A 95 -18.24 0.32 4.40
C GLU A 95 -17.74 -0.14 3.02
N VAL A 96 -16.90 -1.18 2.98
CA VAL A 96 -16.24 -1.64 1.74
C VAL A 96 -16.85 -2.88 1.10
N GLY A 97 -17.79 -3.54 1.80
CA GLY A 97 -18.40 -4.80 1.38
C GLY A 97 -17.61 -6.04 1.78
N GLU A 98 -18.29 -7.19 1.84
CA GLU A 98 -17.72 -8.45 2.34
C GLU A 98 -16.68 -9.07 1.40
N ASP A 99 -16.84 -8.86 0.08
CA ASP A 99 -15.95 -9.42 -0.95
C ASP A 99 -14.64 -8.63 -1.13
N ASN A 100 -14.38 -7.64 -0.26
CA ASN A 100 -13.17 -6.84 -0.34
C ASN A 100 -11.93 -7.71 -0.01
N PRO A 101 -10.90 -7.73 -0.88
CA PRO A 101 -9.72 -8.57 -0.67
C PRO A 101 -8.89 -8.15 0.55
N ASP A 102 -8.82 -6.85 0.86
CA ASP A 102 -8.12 -6.38 2.06
C ASP A 102 -8.82 -6.86 3.33
N LEU A 103 -10.15 -6.90 3.31
CA LEU A 103 -10.94 -7.43 4.43
C LEU A 103 -10.71 -8.93 4.61
N SER A 104 -10.64 -9.70 3.52
CA SER A 104 -10.33 -11.13 3.56
C SER A 104 -8.96 -11.40 4.19
N ASN A 105 -7.95 -10.62 3.80
CA ASN A 105 -6.60 -10.70 4.38
C ASN A 105 -6.59 -10.31 5.87
N ALA A 106 -7.32 -9.26 6.25
CA ALA A 106 -7.39 -8.80 7.62
C ALA A 106 -8.10 -9.81 8.54
N TRP A 107 -9.18 -10.45 8.07
CA TRP A 107 -9.83 -11.56 8.80
C TRP A 107 -8.90 -12.75 8.97
N ALA A 108 -8.16 -13.14 7.93
CA ALA A 108 -7.17 -14.20 8.04
C ALA A 108 -6.13 -13.87 9.12
N ALA A 109 -5.56 -12.66 9.11
CA ALA A 109 -4.62 -12.20 10.13
C ALA A 109 -5.22 -12.24 11.55
N TYR A 110 -6.48 -11.81 11.71
CA TYR A 110 -7.20 -11.90 12.97
C TYR A 110 -7.29 -13.34 13.49
N TYR A 111 -7.72 -14.29 12.66
CA TYR A 111 -7.85 -15.69 13.07
C TYR A 111 -6.50 -16.36 13.39
N PHE A 112 -5.41 -15.93 12.75
CA PHE A 112 -4.07 -16.42 13.10
C PHE A 112 -3.56 -15.86 14.43
N ALA A 113 -3.91 -14.61 14.75
CA ALA A 113 -3.41 -13.93 15.95
C ALA A 113 -4.23 -14.24 17.21
N VAL A 114 -5.53 -14.49 17.07
CA VAL A 114 -6.41 -14.79 18.20
C VAL A 114 -6.13 -16.21 18.70
N PRO A 115 -5.72 -16.40 19.96
CA PRO A 115 -5.54 -17.73 20.53
C PRO A 115 -6.88 -18.48 20.53
N ALA A 116 -6.84 -19.79 20.26
CA ALA A 116 -8.04 -20.63 20.34
C ALA A 116 -8.68 -20.45 21.72
N PRO A 117 -10.03 -20.35 21.81
CA PRO A 117 -10.69 -20.34 23.09
C PRO A 117 -10.30 -21.63 23.82
N ASP A 118 -9.76 -21.48 25.02
CA ASP A 118 -9.32 -22.59 25.87
C ASP A 118 -10.37 -23.71 25.86
N ALA A 119 -9.97 -24.89 25.39
CA ALA A 119 -10.81 -26.09 25.33
C ALA A 119 -11.07 -26.67 26.73
#